data_AF-A0A832J1Q7-F1
#
_entry.id   AF-A0A832J1Q7-F1
#
_cell.length_a   1.000
_cell.length_b   1.000
_cell.length_c   1.000
_cell.angle_alpha   90.00
_cell.angle_beta   90.00
_cell.angle_gamma   90.00
#
_symmetry.space_group_name_H-M   'P 1'
#
loop_
_entity.id
_entity.type
_entity.pdbx_description
1 polymer ?
#
loop_
_entity_poly.entity_id
_entity_poly.type
_entity_poly.pdbx_seq_one_letter_code
_entity_poly.pdbx_strand_id
1 'polypeptide(L)' 'MFIQTESTPNPATLKFLPGQSVLGRGTADFPSAEVAGKSPLAQRIFAVG' A
#
# COMPACT_ATOMS: atom_id res chain seq x y z
N MET A 1 5.27 10.22 11.06
CA MET A 1 4.65 10.62 9.77
C MET A 1 3.15 10.43 9.89
N PHE A 2 2.34 11.36 9.41
CA PHE A 2 0.88 11.23 9.38
C PHE A 2 0.43 10.62 8.05
N ILE A 3 -0.55 9.70 8.08
CA ILE A 3 -1.12 9.09 6.88
C ILE A 3 -2.62 9.33 6.93
N GLN A 4 -3.16 10.01 5.91
CA GLN A 4 -4.60 10.19 5.74
C GLN A 4 -5.22 8.93 5.13
N THR A 5 -6.49 8.68 5.45
CA THR A 5 -7.24 7.56 4.87
C THR A 5 -8.48 8.05 4.17
N GLU A 6 -8.78 7.48 3.01
CA GLU A 6 -10.02 7.72 2.26
C GLU A 6 -10.74 6.39 2.04
N SER A 7 -12.04 6.38 2.34
CA SER A 7 -12.90 5.25 1.98
C SER A 7 -13.00 5.11 0.47
N THR A 8 -13.08 3.87 0.01
CA THR A 8 -13.29 3.55 -1.40
C THR A 8 -14.68 2.95 -1.60
N PRO A 9 -15.23 2.93 -2.83
CA PRO A 9 -16.51 2.25 -3.10
C PRO A 9 -16.49 0.75 -2.78
N ASN A 10 -15.33 0.11 -2.76
CA ASN A 10 -15.18 -1.26 -2.33
C ASN A 10 -14.97 -1.31 -0.80
N PRO A 11 -15.89 -1.90 -0.03
CA PRO A 11 -15.80 -1.92 1.44
C PRO A 11 -14.63 -2.74 1.97
N ALA A 12 -14.05 -3.63 1.15
CA ALA A 12 -12.88 -4.42 1.51
C ALA A 12 -11.55 -3.67 1.29
N THR A 13 -11.58 -2.42 0.81
CA THR A 13 -10.38 -1.65 0.50
C THR A 13 -10.40 -0.25 1.09
N LEU A 14 -9.24 0.19 1.59
CA LEU A 14 -9.01 1.54 2.12
C LEU A 14 -7.82 2.17 1.40
N LYS A 15 -7.94 3.46 1.04
CA LYS A 15 -6.87 4.21 0.38
C LYS A 15 -6.08 4.99 1.43
N PHE A 16 -4.76 4.89 1.38
CA PHE A 16 -3.85 5.58 2.29
C PHE A 16 -3.06 6.67 1.53
N LEU A 17 -3.06 7.88 2.06
CA LEU A 17 -2.42 9.07 1.51
C LEU A 17 -1.33 9.55 2.48
N PRO A 18 -0.06 9.15 2.28
CA PRO A 18 1.05 9.47 3.18
C PRO A 18 1.58 10.91 3.05
N GLY A 19 1.01 11.74 2.16
CA GLY A 19 1.46 13.12 1.93
C GLY A 19 2.82 13.25 1.21
N GLN A 20 3.42 12.12 0.79
CA GLN A 20 4.68 12.08 0.06
C GLN A 20 4.61 11.02 -1.05
N SER A 21 5.47 11.17 -2.07
CA SER A 21 5.55 10.19 -3.16
C SER A 21 6.10 8.86 -2.65
N VAL A 22 5.35 7.77 -2.87
CA VAL A 22 5.76 6.41 -2.49
C VAL A 22 6.52 5.74 -3.63
N LEU A 23 6.05 5.91 -4.87
CA LEU A 23 6.67 5.38 -6.07
C LEU A 23 6.99 6.54 -7.00
N GLY A 24 8.24 6.66 -7.44
CA GLY A 24 8.70 7.78 -8.28
C GLY A 24 7.99 7.86 -9.64
N ARG A 25 7.64 6.73 -10.24
CA ARG A 25 6.88 6.65 -11.50
C ARG A 25 6.12 5.33 -11.61
N GLY A 26 4.92 5.39 -12.18
CA GLY A 26 4.10 4.21 -12.48
C GLY A 26 3.28 3.73 -11.28
N THR A 27 2.82 2.48 -11.38
CA THR A 27 2.06 1.78 -10.34
C THR A 27 2.68 0.42 -10.10
N ALA A 28 2.60 -0.06 -8.86
CA ALA A 28 3.03 -1.40 -8.49
C ALA A 28 1.87 -2.10 -7.79
N ASP A 29 1.57 -3.31 -8.27
CA ASP A 29 0.51 -4.17 -7.73
C ASP A 29 1.13 -5.38 -7.03
N PHE A 30 0.60 -5.73 -5.86
CA PHE A 30 1.09 -6.82 -5.02
C PHE A 30 -0.10 -7.67 -4.55
N PRO A 31 -0.56 -8.64 -5.37
CA PRO A 31 -1.73 -9.45 -5.05
C PRO A 31 -1.46 -10.50 -3.95
N SER A 32 -0.20 -10.84 -3.66
CA SER A 32 0.16 -11.79 -2.60
C SER A 32 1.45 -11.40 -1.87
N ALA A 33 1.67 -11.97 -0.69
CA ALA A 33 2.89 -11.77 0.09
C ALA A 33 4.16 -12.28 -0.61
N GLU A 34 4.04 -13.29 -1.48
CA GLU A 34 5.17 -13.87 -2.22
C GLU A 34 5.80 -12.87 -3.19
N VAL A 35 4.96 -12.09 -3.89
CA VAL A 35 5.43 -11.08 -4.84
C VAL A 35 5.77 -9.75 -4.18
N ALA A 36 5.44 -9.58 -2.89
CA ALA A 36 5.75 -8.39 -2.11
C ALA A 36 7.26 -8.16 -1.92
N GLY A 37 8.11 -9.18 -2.13
CA GLY A 37 9.57 -9.09 -1.99
C GLY A 37 10.26 -7.99 -2.80
N LYS A 38 9.58 -7.44 -3.82
CA LYS A 38 10.07 -6.30 -4.62
C LYS A 38 9.89 -4.94 -3.92
N SER A 39 9.20 -4.88 -2.78
CA SER A 39 8.95 -3.66 -2.01
C SER A 39 9.01 -3.94 -0.50
N PRO A 40 10.00 -3.36 0.22
CA PRO A 40 10.08 -3.48 1.67
C PRO A 40 8.81 -2.96 2.38
N LEU A 41 8.12 -1.99 1.80
CA LEU A 41 6.85 -1.49 2.32
C LEU A 41 5.73 -2.52 2.15
N ALA A 42 5.60 -3.14 0.98
CA ALA A 42 4.58 -4.16 0.73
C ALA A 42 4.77 -5.37 1.66
N GLN A 43 6.02 -5.84 1.84
CA GLN A 43 6.31 -6.94 2.77
C GLN A 43 5.86 -6.61 4.19
N ARG A 44 6.14 -5.39 4.66
CA ARG A 44 5.71 -4.94 5.99
C ARG A 44 4.20 -4.88 6.12
N ILE A 45 3.49 -4.40 5.10
CA ILE A 45 2.02 -4.35 5.12
C ILE A 45 1.42 -5.76 5.19
N PHE A 46 1.93 -6.71 4.40
CA PHE A 46 1.50 -8.11 4.48
C PHE A 46 1.85 -8.81 5.80
N ALA A 47 2.83 -8.29 6.55
CA ALA A 47 3.18 -8.79 7.87
C ALA A 47 2.34 -8.17 9.00
N VAL A 48 1.49 -7.18 8.71
CA VAL A 48 0.54 -6.62 9.69
C VAL A 48 -0.68 -7.55 9.75
N GLY A 49 -0.87 -8.19 10.90
CA GLY A 49 -2.02 -9.01 11.26
C GLY A 49 -2.53 -8.65 12.64
#